data_AF-A0A814ZTC9-F1
#
_entry.id   AF-A0A814ZTC9-F1
#
_cell.length_a   1.000
_cell.length_b   1.000
_cell.length_c   1.000
_cell.angle_alpha   90.00
_cell.angle_beta   90.00
_cell.angle_gamma   90.00
#
_symmetry.space_group_name_H-M   'P 1'
#
loop_
_entity.id
_entity.type
_entity.pdbx_description
1 polymer ?
#
loop_
_entity_poly.entity_id
_entity_poly.type
_entity_poly.pdbx_seq_one_letter_code
_entity_poly.pdbx_strand_id
1 'polypeptide(L)'
;MSLTNLIGIGENVRKHILKEEEFSNIEQHIFEEYPILRRTAIECMCNLIVQKEIIKYFIRENDRIKLLKTDLDYIKDLKLKAKEWK
;
A
#
# COMPACT_ATOMS: atom_id res chain seq x y z
N MET A 1 -10.53 -2.00 5.53
CA MET A 1 -10.44 -0.73 6.29
C MET A 1 -9.92 -0.90 7.72
N SER A 2 -10.31 -1.93 8.48
CA SER A 2 -9.80 -2.12 9.86
C SER A 2 -8.26 -2.31 9.91
N LEU A 3 -7.71 -3.15 9.03
CA LEU A 3 -6.27 -3.41 8.97
C LEU A 3 -5.44 -2.15 8.64
N THR A 4 -5.87 -1.39 7.63
CA THR A 4 -5.23 -0.13 7.18
C THR A 4 -5.14 0.90 8.30
N ASN A 5 -6.22 1.02 9.07
CA ASN A 5 -6.31 1.96 10.19
C ASN A 5 -5.37 1.55 11.33
N LEU A 6 -5.28 0.25 11.64
CA LEU A 6 -4.36 -0.26 12.66
C LEU A 6 -2.88 -0.06 12.28
N ILE A 7 -2.54 -0.27 11.01
CA ILE A 7 -1.19 -0.05 10.47
C ILE A 7 -0.79 1.44 10.54
N GLY A 8 -1.75 2.34 10.29
CA GLY A 8 -1.53 3.78 10.39
C GLY A 8 -1.20 4.25 11.81
N ILE A 9 -1.84 3.66 12.83
CA ILE A 9 -1.79 4.15 14.21
C ILE A 9 -0.61 3.56 15.00
N GLY A 10 -0.19 2.32 14.73
CA GLY A 10 0.78 1.61 15.56
C GLY A 10 2.12 1.28 14.89
N GLU A 11 3.23 1.81 15.41
CA GLU A 11 4.58 1.42 14.96
C GLU A 11 4.88 -0.07 15.25
N ASN A 12 4.41 -0.59 16.39
CA ASN A 12 4.56 -2.00 16.73
C ASN A 12 3.82 -2.92 15.75
N VAL A 13 2.65 -2.51 15.25
CA VAL A 13 1.87 -3.25 14.25
C VAL A 13 2.65 -3.31 12.94
N ARG A 14 3.24 -2.19 12.51
CA ARG A 14 4.10 -2.14 11.32
C ARG A 14 5.33 -3.03 11.44
N LYS A 15 5.96 -3.09 12.62
CA LYS A 15 7.10 -4.00 12.89
C LYS A 15 6.69 -5.47 12.88
N HIS A 16 5.46 -5.79 13.29
CA HIS A 16 4.94 -7.15 13.26
C HIS A 16 4.71 -7.62 11.82
N ILE A 17 4.08 -6.79 10.99
CA ILE A 17 3.84 -7.08 9.57
C ILE A 17 5.12 -7.29 8.77
N LEU A 18 6.22 -6.63 9.17
CA LEU A 18 7.54 -6.87 8.57
C LEU A 18 8.18 -8.21 8.96
N LYS A 19 7.85 -8.73 10.15
CA LYS A 19 8.40 -10.00 10.66
C LYS A 19 7.59 -11.19 10.17
N GLU A 20 6.29 -10.98 9.98
CA GLU A 20 5.35 -11.96 9.44
C GLU A 20 5.38 -11.90 7.90
N GLU A 21 5.05 -13.01 7.21
CA GLU A 21 4.91 -13.04 5.73
C GLU A 21 3.72 -12.20 5.22
N GLU A 22 3.04 -11.49 6.12
CA GLU A 22 1.94 -10.57 5.88
C GLU A 22 2.31 -9.45 4.90
N PHE A 23 3.57 -9.00 4.89
CA PHE A 23 4.03 -8.02 3.90
C PHE A 23 3.87 -8.52 2.46
N SER A 24 4.24 -9.78 2.20
CA SER A 24 4.08 -10.40 0.87
C SER A 24 2.61 -10.57 0.49
N ASN A 25 1.74 -10.87 1.46
CA ASN A 25 0.29 -10.96 1.22
C ASN A 25 -0.31 -9.60 0.83
N ILE A 26 0.12 -8.52 1.48
CA ILE A 26 -0.30 -7.16 1.11
C ILE A 26 0.16 -6.81 -0.30
N GLU A 27 1.36 -7.21 -0.71
CA GLU A 27 1.83 -7.05 -2.10
C GLU A 27 0.95 -7.82 -3.09
N GLN A 28 0.57 -9.06 -2.79
CA GLN A 28 -0.30 -9.84 -3.65
C GLN A 28 -1.69 -9.22 -3.81
N HIS A 29 -2.24 -8.61 -2.75
CA HIS A 29 -3.53 -7.93 -2.81
C HIS A 29 -3.54 -6.69 -3.73
N ILE A 30 -2.39 -6.17 -4.16
CA ILE A 30 -2.31 -5.10 -5.16
C ILE A 30 -2.68 -5.62 -6.56
N PHE A 31 -2.44 -6.90 -6.83
CA PHE A 31 -2.76 -7.53 -8.11
C PHE A 31 -4.19 -8.09 -8.15
N GLU A 32 -4.98 -7.92 -7.10
CA GLU A 32 -6.35 -8.39 -7.09
C GLU A 32 -7.27 -7.62 -8.05
N GLU A 33 -8.24 -8.36 -8.59
CA GLU A 33 -9.20 -7.86 -9.57
C GLU A 33 -10.18 -6.85 -8.96
N TYR A 34 -10.50 -7.00 -7.67
CA TYR A 34 -11.43 -6.12 -6.97
C TYR A 34 -10.78 -4.76 -6.67
N PRO A 35 -11.32 -3.65 -7.22
CA PRO A 35 -10.72 -2.33 -7.06
C PRO A 35 -10.60 -1.88 -5.61
N ILE A 36 -11.54 -2.28 -4.75
CA ILE A 36 -11.56 -1.89 -3.34
C ILE A 36 -10.42 -2.54 -2.54
N LEU A 37 -10.10 -3.81 -2.82
CA LEU A 37 -9.06 -4.58 -2.12
C LEU A 37 -7.69 -4.06 -2.54
N ARG A 38 -7.47 -3.91 -3.84
CA ARG A 38 -6.28 -3.25 -4.39
C ARG A 38 -6.07 -1.86 -3.77
N ARG A 39 -7.12 -1.04 -3.66
CA ARG A 39 -7.01 0.29 -3.04
C ARG A 39 -6.61 0.23 -1.57
N THR A 40 -7.20 -0.69 -0.83
CA THR A 40 -6.92 -0.89 0.60
C THR A 40 -5.49 -1.39 0.82
N ALA A 41 -4.98 -2.27 -0.06
CA ALA A 41 -3.61 -2.77 -0.04
C ALA A 41 -2.58 -1.67 -0.32
N ILE A 42 -2.84 -0.82 -1.32
CA ILE A 42 -2.00 0.35 -1.63
C ILE A 42 -1.96 1.32 -0.44
N GLU A 43 -3.10 1.58 0.19
CA GLU A 43 -3.19 2.46 1.36
C GLU A 43 -2.43 1.87 2.57
N CYS A 44 -2.48 0.54 2.76
CA CYS A 44 -1.64 -0.17 3.73
C CYS A 44 -0.14 0.01 3.42
N MET A 45 0.27 -0.16 2.16
CA MET A 45 1.66 0.01 1.72
C MET A 45 2.16 1.43 1.97
N CYS A 46 1.35 2.45 1.68
CA CYS A 46 1.66 3.84 1.99
C CYS A 46 1.87 4.07 3.49
N ASN A 47 1.01 3.50 4.34
CA ASN A 47 1.14 3.61 5.80
C ASN A 47 2.39 2.87 6.33
N LEU A 48 2.85 1.82 5.64
CA LEU A 48 4.06 1.06 5.99
C LEU A 48 5.35 1.83 5.63
N ILE A 49 5.37 2.57 4.52
CA ILE A 49 6.56 3.28 4.02
C ILE A 49 6.99 4.47 4.90
N VAL A 50 6.26 4.79 5.96
CA VAL A 50 6.63 5.84 6.92
C VAL A 50 7.83 5.44 7.79
N GLN A 51 8.12 4.14 7.96
CA GLN A 51 9.18 3.66 8.85
C GLN A 51 10.50 3.41 8.12
N LYS A 52 11.62 3.90 8.68
CA LYS A 52 12.97 3.78 8.08
C LYS A 52 13.40 2.34 7.78
N GLU A 53 12.98 1.39 8.60
CA GLU A 53 13.28 -0.03 8.40
C GLU A 53 12.58 -0.56 7.16
N ILE A 54 11.29 -0.23 6.99
CA ILE A 54 10.48 -0.62 5.84
C ILE A 54 11.02 0.02 4.56
N ILE A 55 11.39 1.30 4.61
CA ILE A 55 12.00 2.02 3.48
C ILE A 55 13.22 1.27 2.92
N LYS A 56 14.06 0.68 3.78
CA LYS A 56 15.21 -0.13 3.33
C LYS A 56 14.80 -1.37 2.54
N TYR A 57 13.65 -1.97 2.82
CA TYR A 57 13.11 -3.09 2.03
C TYR A 57 12.56 -2.65 0.68
N PHE A 58 11.99 -1.45 0.60
CA PHE A 58 11.50 -0.86 -0.65
C PHE A 58 12.61 -0.33 -1.57
N ILE A 59 13.74 0.12 -1.01
CA ILE A 59 14.86 0.68 -1.78
C ILE A 59 15.82 -0.40 -2.34
N ARG A 60 15.71 -1.65 -1.87
CA ARG A 60 16.45 -2.78 -2.48
C ARG A 60 16.10 -2.91 -3.97
N GLU A 61 16.92 -3.63 -4.74
CA GLU A 61 16.61 -3.97 -6.13
C GLU A 61 15.29 -4.76 -6.21
N ASN A 62 14.19 -4.04 -6.44
CA ASN A 62 12.86 -4.58 -6.66
C ASN A 62 11.98 -3.55 -7.39
N ASP A 63 10.91 -4.04 -8.03
CA ASP A 63 9.96 -3.22 -8.78
C ASP A 63 8.88 -2.58 -7.88
N ARG A 64 9.00 -2.67 -6.55
CA ARG A 64 7.93 -2.27 -5.61
C ARG A 64 7.61 -0.79 -5.68
N ILE A 65 8.62 0.05 -5.83
CA ILE A 65 8.46 1.50 -6.01
C ILE A 65 7.71 1.80 -7.32
N LYS A 66 8.02 1.05 -8.38
CA LYS A 66 7.37 1.19 -9.69
C LYS A 66 5.91 0.75 -9.64
N LEU A 67 5.62 -0.32 -8.91
CA LEU A 67 4.27 -0.81 -8.65
C LEU A 67 3.43 0.26 -7.95
N LEU A 68 3.91 0.73 -6.79
CA LEU A 68 3.26 1.79 -6.01
C LEU A 68 2.99 3.06 -6.83
N LYS A 69 3.97 3.49 -7.63
CA LYS A 69 3.82 4.68 -8.48
C LYS A 69 2.71 4.50 -9.50
N THR A 70 2.71 3.39 -10.22
CA THR A 70 1.73 3.09 -11.28
C THR A 70 0.31 3.06 -10.72
N ASP A 71 0.14 2.46 -9.54
CA ASP A 71 -1.14 2.34 -8.87
C ASP A 71 -1.62 3.65 -8.23
N LEU A 72 -0.70 4.48 -7.69
CA LEU A 72 -1.02 5.81 -7.20
C LEU A 72 -1.51 6.72 -8.33
N ASP A 73 -0.91 6.63 -9.50
CA ASP A 73 -1.34 7.39 -10.67
C ASP A 73 -2.73 6.93 -11.17
N TYR A 74 -3.01 5.63 -11.13
CA TYR A 74 -4.38 5.11 -11.36
C TYR A 74 -5.41 5.68 -10.38
N ILE A 75 -5.08 5.79 -9.08
CA ILE A 75 -5.97 6.39 -8.08
C ILE A 75 -6.19 7.89 -8.33
N LYS A 76 -5.15 8.63 -8.75
CA LYS A 76 -5.27 10.05 -9.12
C LYS A 76 -6.19 10.22 -10.32
N ASP A 77 -6.05 9.38 -11.34
CA ASP A 77 -6.93 9.37 -12.51
C ASP A 77 -8.39 9.11 -12.14
N LEU A 78 -8.65 8.13 -11.27
CA LEU A 78 -9.99 7.88 -10.76
C LEU A 78 -10.57 9.07 -9.98
N LYS A 79 -9.74 9.76 -9.18
CA LYS A 79 -10.17 10.97 -8.46
C LYS A 79 -10.42 12.15 -9.39
N LEU A 80 -9.67 12.27 -10.49
CA LEU A 80 -9.87 13.28 -11.52
C LEU A 80 -11.19 13.03 -12.25
N LYS A 81 -11.41 11.80 -12.74
CA LYS A 81 -12.67 11.40 -13.37
C LYS A 81 -13.89 11.58 -12.45
N ALA A 82 -13.76 11.24 -11.17
CA ALA A 82 -14.84 11.45 -10.20
C ALA A 82 -15.15 12.94 -9.91
N LYS A 83 -14.17 13.84 -10.13
CA LYS A 83 -14.37 15.29 -10.04
C LYS A 83 -15.06 15.86 -11.27
N GLU A 84 -14.85 15.29 -12.44
CA GLU A 84 -15.50 15.68 -13.71
C GLU A 84 -17.00 15.32 -13.75
N TRP A 85 -17.45 14.44 -12.85
CA TRP A 85 -18.85 13.99 -12.75
C TRP A 85 -19.66 14.81 -11.73
N LYS A 86 -19.09 15.91 -11.22
CA LYS A 86 -19.76 16.91 -10.36
C LYS A 86 -19.85 18.24 -11.08
#